data_AF-A0A1L5PN99-F1
#
_entry.id   AF-A0A1L5PN99-F1
#
_cell.length_a   1.000
_cell.length_b   1.000
_cell.length_c   1.000
_cell.angle_alpha   90.00
_cell.angle_beta   90.00
_cell.angle_gamma   90.00
#
_symmetry.space_group_name_H-M   'P 1'
#
loop_
_entity.id
_entity.type
_entity.pdbx_description
1 polymer ?
#
loop_
_entity_poly.entity_id
_entity_poly.type
_entity_poly.pdbx_seq_one_letter_code
_entity_poly.pdbx_strand_id
1 'polypeptide(L)'
;MREEKVVMYESPEAASLQTVTGWVDASGRFWGKDEHMARYCGSTHRHCAKNPEHPIHATNGWCPACYAESRAAKFAAMPKRVWAGEAITEYEGDQYFFDEEELRDYLIEHEVDLTDLRLVFCTPNYPSQIDPNDHFCDDLPEDGEINDDQLLAAFELLNEMIRKSPPLSWSPGHEAVELPKAFIDMVAHERLEAQE
;
A
#
# COMPACT_ATOMS: atom_id res chain seq x y z
N MET A 1 -52.84 -22.84 -3.18
CA MET A 1 -52.14 -23.49 -4.31
C MET A 1 -51.73 -22.36 -5.26
N ARG A 2 -50.44 -22.25 -5.63
CA ARG A 2 -50.03 -21.28 -6.65
C ARG A 2 -50.51 -21.81 -7.99
N GLU A 3 -51.27 -21.03 -8.73
CA GLU A 3 -51.69 -21.39 -10.09
C GLU A 3 -50.43 -21.45 -10.97
N GLU A 4 -50.17 -22.62 -11.55
CA GLU A 4 -49.05 -22.82 -12.47
C GLU A 4 -49.42 -22.25 -13.83
N LYS A 5 -48.70 -21.21 -14.27
CA LYS A 5 -48.85 -20.65 -15.63
C LYS A 5 -48.39 -21.71 -16.64
N VAL A 6 -49.32 -22.28 -17.40
CA VAL A 6 -49.02 -23.25 -18.47
C VAL A 6 -48.51 -22.50 -19.70
N VAL A 7 -47.23 -22.67 -20.04
CA VAL A 7 -46.62 -22.17 -21.29
C VAL A 7 -46.39 -23.36 -22.22
N MET A 8 -47.12 -23.41 -23.34
CA MET A 8 -47.05 -24.52 -24.32
C MET A 8 -45.76 -24.46 -25.15
N TYR A 9 -45.24 -25.62 -25.56
CA TYR A 9 -43.98 -25.76 -26.32
C TYR A 9 -43.93 -24.94 -27.61
N GLU A 10 -45.04 -24.90 -28.34
CA GLU A 10 -45.17 -24.19 -29.62
C GLU A 10 -45.39 -22.68 -29.46
N SER A 11 -45.55 -22.22 -28.21
CA SER A 11 -45.85 -20.81 -27.95
C SER A 11 -44.62 -19.94 -28.24
N PRO A 12 -44.78 -18.78 -28.91
CA PRO A 12 -43.72 -17.78 -28.99
C PRO A 12 -43.35 -17.20 -27.61
N GLU A 13 -44.18 -17.38 -26.58
CA GLU A 13 -43.83 -17.10 -25.18
C GLU A 13 -42.86 -18.13 -24.59
N ALA A 14 -42.77 -19.34 -25.16
CA ALA A 14 -41.88 -20.40 -24.68
C ALA A 14 -40.42 -20.16 -25.11
N ALA A 15 -40.19 -19.69 -26.34
CA ALA A 15 -38.85 -19.33 -26.82
C ALA A 15 -38.93 -18.27 -27.94
N SER A 16 -38.02 -17.30 -27.87
CA SER A 16 -37.78 -16.35 -28.96
C SER A 16 -36.30 -16.33 -29.31
N LEU A 17 -35.98 -16.26 -30.60
CA LEU A 17 -34.61 -16.08 -31.06
C LEU A 17 -34.18 -14.64 -30.76
N GLN A 18 -33.17 -14.47 -29.90
CA GLN A 18 -32.65 -13.16 -29.52
C GLN A 18 -31.18 -13.02 -29.93
N THR A 19 -30.83 -11.84 -30.46
CA THR A 19 -29.44 -11.45 -30.71
C THR A 19 -28.94 -10.65 -29.52
N VAL A 20 -28.00 -11.22 -28.77
CA VAL A 20 -27.36 -10.53 -27.64
C VAL A 20 -26.09 -9.85 -28.14
N THR A 21 -26.11 -8.51 -28.21
CA THR A 21 -24.92 -7.71 -28.53
C THR A 21 -24.23 -7.25 -27.25
N GLY A 22 -22.91 -7.38 -27.20
CA GLY A 22 -22.13 -6.88 -26.08
C GLY A 22 -20.63 -7.07 -26.30
N TRP A 23 -19.85 -6.56 -25.35
CA TRP A 23 -18.40 -6.60 -25.40
C TRP A 23 -17.88 -7.96 -24.98
N VAL A 24 -16.93 -8.46 -25.75
CA VAL A 24 -16.22 -9.70 -25.48
C VAL A 24 -14.74 -9.34 -25.34
N ASP A 25 -14.11 -9.81 -24.27
CA ASP A 25 -12.67 -9.58 -24.08
C ASP A 25 -11.82 -10.50 -24.98
N ALA A 26 -10.50 -10.31 -24.93
CA ALA A 26 -9.55 -11.12 -25.72
C ALA A 26 -9.57 -12.62 -25.36
N SER A 27 -10.08 -12.99 -24.18
CA SER A 27 -10.22 -14.38 -23.72
C SER A 27 -11.54 -15.03 -24.12
N GLY A 28 -12.47 -14.27 -24.70
CA GLY A 28 -13.79 -14.75 -25.12
C GLY A 28 -14.89 -14.60 -24.05
N ARG A 29 -14.63 -13.91 -22.94
CA ARG A 29 -15.64 -13.67 -21.89
C ARG A 29 -16.59 -12.54 -22.30
N PHE A 30 -17.89 -12.77 -22.14
CA PHE A 30 -18.93 -11.78 -22.42
C PHE A 30 -19.21 -10.86 -21.23
N TRP A 31 -19.16 -9.55 -21.45
CA TRP A 31 -19.32 -8.49 -20.44
C TRP A 31 -20.60 -7.66 -20.63
N GLY A 32 -21.47 -8.03 -21.56
CA GLY A 32 -22.70 -7.26 -21.82
C GLY A 32 -22.38 -5.86 -22.35
N LYS A 33 -22.90 -4.82 -21.69
CA LYS A 33 -22.72 -3.42 -22.10
C LYS A 33 -21.43 -2.79 -21.54
N ASP A 34 -20.67 -3.49 -20.70
CA ASP A 34 -19.48 -2.95 -20.04
C ASP A 34 -18.23 -3.06 -20.91
N GLU A 35 -18.03 -2.05 -21.76
CA GLU A 35 -16.83 -1.94 -22.61
C GLU A 35 -15.56 -1.78 -21.77
N HIS A 36 -15.63 -0.98 -20.71
CA HIS A 36 -14.47 -0.65 -19.90
C HIS A 36 -13.89 -1.92 -19.28
N MET A 37 -14.75 -2.76 -18.70
CA MET A 37 -14.31 -3.98 -18.06
C MET A 37 -13.81 -5.02 -19.07
N ALA A 38 -14.45 -5.13 -20.24
CA ALA A 38 -13.99 -5.99 -21.32
C ALA A 38 -12.57 -5.59 -21.80
N ARG A 39 -12.31 -4.28 -21.96
CA ARG A 39 -10.99 -3.77 -22.32
C ARG A 39 -9.98 -3.93 -21.18
N TYR A 40 -10.39 -3.70 -19.94
CA TYR A 40 -9.53 -3.88 -18.78
C TYR A 40 -9.06 -5.33 -18.66
N CYS A 41 -9.98 -6.29 -18.76
CA CYS A 41 -9.66 -7.72 -18.69
C CYS A 41 -8.85 -8.20 -19.90
N GLY A 42 -9.13 -7.65 -21.09
CA GLY A 42 -8.45 -8.05 -22.33
C GLY A 42 -7.12 -7.37 -22.60
N SER A 43 -6.71 -6.37 -21.81
CA SER A 43 -5.48 -5.59 -22.04
C SER A 43 -4.39 -5.92 -21.03
N THR A 44 -3.15 -5.86 -21.47
CA THR A 44 -1.98 -5.97 -20.60
C THR A 44 -1.43 -4.59 -20.22
N HIS A 45 -1.52 -3.61 -21.13
CA HIS A 45 -0.97 -2.27 -20.98
C HIS A 45 -1.96 -1.20 -21.44
N ARG A 46 -1.80 0.01 -20.90
CA ARG A 46 -2.54 1.21 -21.31
C ARG A 46 -1.65 2.45 -21.25
N HIS A 47 -2.08 3.50 -21.96
CA HIS A 47 -1.54 4.85 -21.78
C HIS A 47 -2.07 5.47 -20.49
N CYS A 48 -1.30 6.39 -19.92
CA CYS A 48 -1.74 7.16 -18.77
C CYS A 48 -2.94 8.04 -19.13
N ALA A 49 -3.96 8.04 -18.28
CA ALA A 49 -5.16 8.86 -18.47
C ALA A 49 -4.91 10.37 -18.23
N LYS A 50 -3.90 10.73 -17.44
CA LYS A 50 -3.57 12.13 -17.13
C LYS A 50 -2.69 12.78 -18.19
N ASN A 51 -1.71 12.05 -18.70
CA ASN A 51 -0.76 12.55 -19.69
C ASN A 51 -0.43 11.45 -20.71
N PRO A 52 -0.88 11.57 -21.97
CA PRO A 52 -0.60 10.59 -23.02
C PRO A 52 0.89 10.41 -23.35
N GLU A 53 1.72 11.41 -23.06
CA GLU A 53 3.17 11.37 -23.29
C GLU A 53 3.93 10.50 -22.25
N HIS A 54 3.27 10.12 -21.15
CA HIS A 54 3.88 9.21 -20.19
C HIS A 54 4.03 7.81 -20.79
N PRO A 55 5.05 7.04 -20.36
CA PRO A 55 5.25 5.69 -20.82
C PRO A 55 4.00 4.82 -20.65
N ILE A 56 3.82 3.87 -21.58
CA ILE A 56 2.81 2.82 -21.40
C ILE A 56 3.11 2.05 -20.11
N HIS A 57 2.06 1.68 -19.40
CA HIS A 57 2.18 0.96 -18.13
C HIS A 57 1.16 -0.17 -18.06
N ALA A 58 1.39 -1.11 -17.14
CA ALA A 58 0.48 -2.24 -16.94
C ALA A 58 -0.94 -1.73 -16.61
N THR A 59 -1.96 -2.36 -17.21
CA THR A 59 -3.36 -1.94 -17.05
C THR A 59 -3.81 -1.97 -15.58
N ASN A 60 -3.36 -2.97 -14.83
CA ASN A 60 -3.61 -3.14 -13.39
C ASN A 60 -2.68 -2.30 -12.49
N GLY A 61 -1.77 -1.52 -13.07
CA GLY A 61 -0.80 -0.72 -12.36
C GLY A 61 -1.06 0.78 -12.46
N TRP A 62 -0.31 1.53 -11.64
CA TRP A 62 -0.23 2.98 -11.72
C TRP A 62 0.75 3.41 -12.80
N CYS A 63 0.52 4.58 -13.39
CA CYS A 63 1.51 5.21 -14.26
C CYS A 63 2.74 5.62 -13.40
N PRO A 64 3.96 5.13 -13.70
CA PRO A 64 5.14 5.39 -12.88
C PRO A 64 5.47 6.88 -12.75
N ALA A 65 5.36 7.64 -13.84
CA ALA A 65 5.64 9.08 -13.83
C ALA A 65 4.63 9.84 -12.95
N CYS A 66 3.33 9.57 -13.10
CA CYS A 66 2.32 10.19 -12.23
C CYS A 66 2.46 9.77 -10.76
N TYR A 67 2.92 8.54 -10.52
CA TYR A 67 3.22 8.08 -9.17
C TYR A 67 4.38 8.90 -8.59
N ALA A 68 5.53 8.95 -9.26
CA ALA A 68 6.71 9.70 -8.83
C ALA A 68 6.40 11.20 -8.61
N GLU A 69 5.66 11.85 -9.53
CA GLU A 69 5.20 13.24 -9.37
C GLU A 69 4.35 13.42 -8.11
N SER A 70 3.40 12.51 -7.88
CA SER A 70 2.54 12.58 -6.69
C SER A 70 3.34 12.40 -5.40
N ARG A 71 4.37 11.55 -5.42
CA ARG A 71 5.22 11.26 -4.26
C ARG A 71 6.15 12.41 -3.95
N ALA A 72 6.79 12.97 -4.98
CA ALA A 72 7.58 14.20 -4.86
C ALA A 72 6.74 15.36 -4.32
N ALA A 73 5.51 15.54 -4.82
CA ALA A 73 4.60 16.58 -4.34
C ALA A 73 4.19 16.35 -2.88
N LYS A 74 3.93 15.09 -2.48
CA LYS A 74 3.62 14.75 -1.09
C LYS A 74 4.79 15.05 -0.17
N PHE A 75 5.99 14.61 -0.52
CA PHE A 75 7.21 14.87 0.25
C PHE A 75 7.48 16.37 0.39
N ALA A 76 7.38 17.13 -0.70
CA ALA A 76 7.57 18.58 -0.68
C ALA A 76 6.56 19.32 0.21
N ALA A 77 5.37 18.77 0.40
CA ALA A 77 4.32 19.33 1.26
C ALA A 77 4.42 18.90 2.73
N MET A 78 5.33 17.98 3.08
CA MET A 78 5.48 17.52 4.46
C MET A 78 6.05 18.61 5.37
N PRO A 79 5.60 18.67 6.65
CA PRO A 79 6.28 19.48 7.64
C PRO A 79 7.72 19.00 7.79
N LYS A 80 8.64 19.95 7.91
CA LYS A 80 10.08 19.70 8.04
C LYS A 80 10.54 19.91 9.46
N ARG A 81 11.43 19.05 9.93
CA ARG A 81 12.01 19.13 11.28
C ARG A 81 13.48 18.77 11.25
N VAL A 82 14.28 19.54 11.98
CA VAL A 82 15.72 19.29 12.12
C VAL A 82 15.94 17.96 12.82
N TRP A 83 16.83 17.15 12.25
CA TRP A 83 17.20 15.85 12.80
C TRP A 83 18.11 15.97 14.01
N ALA A 84 17.86 15.17 15.03
CA ALA A 84 18.61 15.16 16.29
C ALA A 84 19.06 13.73 16.67
N GLY A 85 19.19 12.83 15.70
CA GLY A 85 19.62 11.44 15.90
C GLY A 85 18.48 10.45 16.14
N GLU A 86 17.22 10.81 15.84
CA GLU A 86 16.11 9.87 15.85
C GLU A 86 16.14 8.92 14.64
N ALA A 87 15.41 7.80 14.73
CA ALA A 87 15.28 6.87 13.61
C ALA A 87 14.61 7.53 12.39
N ILE A 88 15.25 7.38 11.23
CA ILE A 88 14.83 7.95 9.95
C ILE A 88 14.90 6.90 8.84
N THR A 89 14.21 7.14 7.74
CA THR A 89 14.15 6.22 6.60
C THR A 89 13.99 6.98 5.29
N GLU A 90 14.33 6.34 4.19
CA GLU A 90 14.04 6.86 2.85
C GLU A 90 12.51 6.83 2.58
N TYR A 91 11.96 7.93 2.08
CA TYR A 91 10.52 8.10 1.90
C TYR A 91 9.88 7.07 0.95
N GLU A 92 10.61 6.64 -0.07
CA GLU A 92 10.13 5.66 -1.07
C GLU A 92 11.01 4.41 -1.14
N GLY A 93 11.96 4.26 -0.21
CA GLY A 93 12.93 3.18 -0.21
C GLY A 93 12.77 2.22 0.96
N ASP A 94 13.70 1.27 1.01
CA ASP A 94 13.73 0.21 2.02
C ASP A 94 14.86 0.43 3.05
N GLN A 95 15.53 1.58 3.02
CA GLN A 95 16.66 1.89 3.89
C GLN A 95 16.22 2.62 5.15
N TYR A 96 16.71 2.13 6.29
CA TYR A 96 16.42 2.65 7.62
C TYR A 96 17.74 2.97 8.31
N PHE A 97 17.78 4.08 9.03
CA PHE A 97 18.93 4.53 9.79
C PHE A 97 18.48 4.81 11.22
N PHE A 98 19.07 4.11 12.17
CA PHE A 98 18.72 4.21 13.59
C PHE A 98 19.63 5.15 14.37
N ASP A 99 20.77 5.52 13.79
CA ASP A 99 21.73 6.46 14.36
C ASP A 99 22.49 7.26 13.28
N GLU A 100 23.38 8.14 13.74
CA GLU A 100 24.19 9.02 12.90
C GLU A 100 25.25 8.26 12.10
N GLU A 101 25.82 7.21 12.68
CA GLU A 101 26.89 6.41 12.08
C GLU A 101 26.35 5.64 10.87
N GLU A 102 25.19 4.99 11.01
CA GLU A 102 24.55 4.24 9.92
C GLU A 102 24.24 5.12 8.70
N LEU A 103 23.69 6.33 8.90
CA LEU A 103 23.41 7.23 7.79
C LEU A 103 24.70 7.70 7.12
N ARG A 104 25.71 8.06 7.91
CA ARG A 104 26.99 8.56 7.41
C ARG A 104 27.71 7.49 6.58
N ASP A 105 27.82 6.28 7.11
CA ASP A 105 28.48 5.17 6.44
C ASP A 105 27.77 4.83 5.12
N TYR A 106 26.42 4.80 5.11
CA TYR A 106 25.64 4.61 3.90
C TYR A 106 25.91 5.70 2.84
N LEU A 107 25.93 6.97 3.27
CA LEU A 107 26.23 8.08 2.36
C LEU A 107 27.62 7.93 1.74
N ILE A 108 28.63 7.58 2.51
CA ILE A 108 30.01 7.46 2.02
C ILE A 108 30.16 6.26 1.08
N GLU A 109 29.68 5.08 1.49
CA GLU A 109 29.86 3.83 0.74
C GLU A 109 29.12 3.81 -0.60
N HIS A 110 27.95 4.46 -0.66
CA HIS A 110 27.11 4.45 -1.87
C HIS A 110 27.22 5.72 -2.72
N GLU A 111 28.08 6.66 -2.35
CA GLU A 111 28.26 7.96 -3.03
C GLU A 111 26.95 8.72 -3.30
N VAL A 112 25.93 8.54 -2.46
CA VAL A 112 24.59 9.10 -2.67
C VAL A 112 24.57 10.60 -2.40
N ASP A 113 24.03 11.41 -3.32
CA ASP A 113 23.89 12.84 -3.07
C ASP A 113 22.86 13.11 -1.96
N LEU A 114 23.25 13.91 -0.97
CA LEU A 114 22.37 14.38 0.12
C LEU A 114 21.13 15.09 -0.40
N THR A 115 21.20 15.69 -1.59
CA THR A 115 20.09 16.40 -2.24
C THR A 115 19.11 15.48 -2.95
N ASP A 116 19.54 14.27 -3.31
CA ASP A 116 18.70 13.24 -3.92
C ASP A 116 17.96 12.41 -2.86
N LEU A 117 18.50 12.36 -1.63
CA LEU A 117 17.96 11.57 -0.55
C LEU A 117 16.73 12.24 0.08
N ARG A 118 15.56 11.60 -0.06
CA ARG A 118 14.31 12.05 0.56
C ARG A 118 14.12 11.33 1.89
N LEU A 119 14.60 11.93 2.97
CA LEU A 119 14.52 11.36 4.32
C LEU A 119 13.25 11.79 5.06
N VAL A 120 12.63 10.84 5.77
CA VAL A 120 11.51 11.07 6.68
C VAL A 120 11.76 10.42 8.03
N PHE A 121 11.13 10.95 9.07
CA PHE A 121 11.16 10.33 10.40
C PHE A 121 10.39 9.02 10.41
N CYS A 122 10.90 8.03 11.15
CA CYS A 122 10.23 6.76 11.31
C CYS A 122 9.02 6.86 12.25
N THR A 123 7.93 6.18 11.88
CA THR A 123 6.77 5.95 12.76
C THR A 123 6.81 4.51 13.27
N PRO A 124 6.77 4.28 14.60
CA PRO A 124 6.82 2.94 15.16
C PRO A 124 5.52 2.17 14.91
N ASN A 125 5.64 0.92 14.48
CA ASN A 125 4.53 -0.01 14.33
C ASN A 125 4.42 -0.87 15.59
N TYR A 126 3.35 -0.67 16.37
CA TYR A 126 3.06 -1.49 17.55
C TYR A 126 2.14 -2.66 17.20
N PRO A 127 2.21 -3.79 17.94
CA PRO A 127 1.24 -4.86 17.77
C PRO A 127 -0.16 -4.35 18.13
N SER A 128 -1.16 -4.75 17.34
CA SER A 128 -2.56 -4.47 17.66
C SER A 128 -3.08 -5.47 18.69
N GLN A 129 -3.93 -5.00 19.59
CA GLN A 129 -4.68 -5.89 20.49
C GLN A 129 -5.62 -6.77 19.68
N ILE A 130 -5.87 -7.97 20.17
CA ILE A 130 -6.74 -8.94 19.53
C ILE A 130 -8.05 -8.99 20.30
N ASP A 131 -9.16 -8.67 19.64
CA ASP A 131 -10.49 -8.92 20.17
C ASP A 131 -10.85 -10.39 19.86
N PRO A 132 -11.17 -11.21 20.88
CA PRO A 132 -11.54 -12.60 20.65
C PRO A 132 -12.77 -12.74 19.74
N ASN A 133 -13.76 -11.84 19.82
CA ASN A 133 -14.96 -11.95 18.97
C ASN A 133 -14.67 -11.65 17.51
N ASP A 134 -13.80 -10.67 17.24
CA ASP A 134 -13.34 -10.37 15.88
C ASP A 134 -12.45 -11.49 15.33
N HIS A 135 -11.58 -12.05 16.18
CA HIS A 135 -10.65 -13.12 15.78
C HIS A 135 -11.34 -14.42 15.39
N PHE A 136 -12.44 -14.77 16.06
CA PHE A 136 -13.18 -16.01 15.83
C PHE A 136 -14.53 -15.81 15.12
N CYS A 137 -14.74 -14.65 14.49
CA CYS A 137 -16.03 -14.32 13.88
C CYS A 137 -16.51 -15.35 12.84
N ASP A 138 -15.59 -15.98 12.10
CA ASP A 138 -15.89 -17.02 11.10
C ASP A 138 -16.29 -18.38 11.73
N ASP A 139 -15.90 -18.63 12.99
CA ASP A 139 -16.17 -19.87 13.72
C ASP A 139 -17.39 -19.74 14.65
N LEU A 140 -17.82 -18.51 14.95
CA LEU A 140 -18.98 -18.23 15.77
C LEU A 140 -20.27 -18.39 14.96
N PRO A 141 -21.39 -18.81 15.59
CA PRO A 141 -22.70 -18.76 14.95
C PRO A 141 -23.06 -17.31 14.60
N GLU A 142 -24.03 -17.11 13.70
CA GLU A 142 -24.59 -15.79 13.41
C GLU A 142 -25.05 -15.13 14.72
N ASP A 143 -24.52 -13.94 15.03
CA ASP A 143 -24.67 -13.22 16.31
C ASP A 143 -24.10 -13.93 17.57
N GLY A 144 -23.17 -14.87 17.38
CA GLY A 144 -22.45 -15.54 18.46
C GLY A 144 -21.40 -14.66 19.12
N GLU A 145 -21.23 -14.83 20.44
CA GLU A 145 -20.16 -14.20 21.23
C GLU A 145 -19.36 -15.26 22.00
N ILE A 146 -18.09 -14.95 22.28
CA ILE A 146 -17.26 -15.78 23.15
C ILE A 146 -17.65 -15.56 24.60
N ASN A 147 -18.10 -16.65 25.23
CA ASN A 147 -18.57 -16.66 26.61
C ASN A 147 -17.67 -17.52 27.54
N ASP A 148 -16.53 -18.01 27.04
CA ASP A 148 -15.59 -18.80 27.85
C ASP A 148 -14.64 -17.88 28.63
N ASP A 149 -14.83 -17.82 29.95
CA ASP A 149 -14.05 -16.95 30.85
C ASP A 149 -12.53 -17.23 30.80
N GLN A 150 -12.11 -18.48 30.59
CA GLN A 150 -10.68 -18.82 30.52
C GLN A 150 -10.07 -18.30 29.23
N LEU A 151 -10.80 -18.42 28.12
CA LEU A 151 -10.40 -17.91 26.82
C LEU A 151 -10.33 -16.37 26.84
N LEU A 152 -11.35 -15.71 27.38
CA LEU A 152 -11.36 -14.24 27.55
C LEU A 152 -10.18 -13.79 28.42
N ALA A 153 -9.90 -14.48 29.53
CA ALA A 153 -8.76 -14.17 30.38
C ALA A 153 -7.41 -14.36 29.68
N ALA A 154 -7.28 -15.38 28.81
CA ALA A 154 -6.07 -15.61 28.03
C ALA A 154 -5.83 -14.48 27.00
N PHE A 155 -6.87 -14.01 26.33
CA PHE A 155 -6.79 -12.86 25.42
C PHE A 155 -6.44 -11.56 26.16
N GLU A 156 -7.02 -11.32 27.35
CA GLU A 156 -6.67 -10.13 28.12
C GLU A 156 -5.21 -10.17 28.59
N LEU A 157 -4.70 -11.33 29.02
CA LEU A 157 -3.29 -11.50 29.37
C LEU A 157 -2.38 -11.23 28.17
N LEU A 158 -2.73 -11.76 26.98
CA LEU A 158 -1.99 -11.50 25.76
C LEU A 158 -2.01 -10.00 25.41
N ASN A 159 -3.18 -9.35 25.49
CA ASN A 159 -3.35 -7.93 25.23
C ASN A 159 -2.56 -7.08 26.23
N GLU A 160 -2.44 -7.51 27.49
CA GLU A 160 -1.57 -6.86 28.47
C GLU A 160 -0.09 -6.91 28.04
N MET A 161 0.37 -8.06 27.53
CA MET A 161 1.73 -8.21 27.02
C MET A 161 1.96 -7.41 25.73
N ILE A 162 0.97 -7.36 24.83
CA ILE A 162 0.99 -6.53 23.62
C ILE A 162 1.17 -5.05 23.97
N ARG A 163 0.42 -4.54 24.96
CA ARG A 163 0.53 -3.13 25.42
C ARG A 163 1.91 -2.79 25.98
N LYS A 164 2.63 -3.78 26.52
CA LYS A 164 3.99 -3.63 27.07
C LYS A 164 5.09 -3.87 26.03
N SER A 165 4.74 -4.37 24.84
CA SER A 165 5.70 -4.67 23.80
C SER A 165 6.35 -3.39 23.26
N PRO A 166 7.67 -3.41 22.98
CA PRO A 166 8.26 -2.38 22.15
C PRO A 166 7.70 -2.42 20.72
N PRO A 167 7.97 -1.39 19.88
CA PRO A 167 7.65 -1.42 18.46
C PRO A 167 8.18 -2.70 17.80
N LEU A 168 7.36 -3.31 16.93
CA LEU A 168 7.75 -4.51 16.18
C LEU A 168 8.52 -4.17 14.91
N SER A 169 8.24 -3.01 14.32
CA SER A 169 8.89 -2.50 13.12
C SER A 169 8.69 -0.99 13.03
N TRP A 170 9.23 -0.38 11.99
CA TRP A 170 9.12 1.04 11.70
C TRP A 170 8.61 1.25 10.28
N SER A 171 7.85 2.31 10.08
CA SER A 171 7.33 2.74 8.77
C SER A 171 7.80 4.16 8.45
N PRO A 172 7.86 4.56 7.16
CA PRO A 172 8.05 5.95 6.79
C PRO A 172 6.94 6.84 7.37
N GLY A 173 7.34 7.87 8.11
CA GLY A 173 6.41 8.80 8.75
C GLY A 173 5.91 9.91 7.83
N HIS A 174 5.43 10.98 8.45
CA HIS A 174 4.80 12.11 7.76
C HIS A 174 5.55 13.43 7.93
N GLU A 175 6.72 13.39 8.57
CA GLU A 175 7.61 14.54 8.74
C GLU A 175 8.89 14.31 7.92
N ALA A 176 9.26 15.30 7.12
CA ALA A 176 10.49 15.29 6.37
C ALA A 176 11.67 15.76 7.25
N VAL A 177 12.81 15.12 7.04
CA VAL A 177 14.04 15.35 7.80
C VAL A 177 14.82 16.49 7.18
N GLU A 178 15.21 17.46 8.01
CA GLU A 178 16.25 18.43 7.66
C GLU A 178 17.54 18.07 8.38
N LEU A 179 18.58 17.72 7.61
CA LEU A 179 19.88 17.36 8.18
C LEU A 179 20.57 18.62 8.73
N PRO A 180 21.15 18.55 9.95
CA PRO A 180 21.95 19.64 10.50
C PRO A 180 23.13 19.95 9.61
N LYS A 181 23.45 21.25 9.47
CA LYS A 181 24.61 21.69 8.68
C LYS A 181 25.92 21.03 9.14
N ALA A 182 26.09 20.84 10.45
CA ALA A 182 27.26 20.17 11.01
C ALA A 182 27.45 18.73 10.48
N PHE A 183 26.35 17.98 10.35
CA PHE A 183 26.37 16.63 9.80
C PHE A 183 26.73 16.64 8.30
N ILE A 184 26.14 17.57 7.53
CA ILE A 184 26.43 17.74 6.11
C ILE A 184 27.91 18.07 5.88
N ASP A 185 28.45 19.02 6.66
CA ASP A 185 29.85 19.45 6.56
C ASP A 185 30.81 18.30 6.95
N MET A 186 30.44 17.47 7.93
CA MET A 186 31.18 16.27 8.33
C MET A 186 31.24 15.23 7.21
N VAL A 187 30.10 14.84 6.65
CA VAL A 187 30.05 13.86 5.53
C VAL A 187 30.84 14.35 4.32
N ALA A 188 30.75 15.65 4.01
CA ALA A 188 31.51 16.25 2.92
C ALA A 188 33.02 16.18 3.14
N HIS A 189 33.48 16.40 4.37
CA HIS A 189 34.89 16.30 4.72
C HIS A 189 35.42 14.86 4.62
N GLU A 190 34.70 13.89 5.19
CA GLU A 190 35.10 12.48 5.16
C GLU A 190 35.14 11.91 3.74
N ARG A 191 34.22 12.33 2.86
CA ARG A 191 34.26 11.95 1.43
C ARG A 191 35.51 12.46 0.72
N LEU A 192 35.99 13.66 1.06
CA LEU A 192 37.23 14.18 0.47
C LEU A 192 38.44 13.39 0.96
N GLU A 193 38.48 13.02 2.24
CA GLU A 193 39.56 12.19 2.78
C GLU A 193 39.56 10.76 2.20
N ALA A 194 38.39 10.18 1.92
CA ALA A 194 38.27 8.86 1.31
C ALA A 194 38.71 8.83 -0.18
N GLN A 195 38.86 10.00 -0.81
CA GLN A 195 39.28 10.13 -2.21
C GLN A 195 40.79 10.43 -2.37
N GLU A 196 41.52 10.67 -1.28
CA GLU A 196 43.00 10.85 -1.24
C GLU A 196 43.75 9.53 -1.00
#